data_AF-D3BQZ6-F1
#
_entry.id   AF-D3BQZ6-F1
#
_cell.length_a   1.000
_cell.length_b   1.000
_cell.length_c   1.000
_cell.angle_alpha   90.00
_cell.angle_beta   90.00
_cell.angle_gamma   90.00
#
_symmetry.space_group_name_H-M   'P 1'
#
loop_
_entity.id
_entity.type
_entity.pdbx_description
1 polymer ?
#
loop_
_entity_poly.entity_id
_entity_poly.type
_entity_poly.pdbx_seq_one_letter_code
_entity_poly.pdbx_strand_id
1 'polypeptide(L)'
;MTPREIHELGLKEVERIKCEIRELLQSEYPEINNDKTFGGTLRKICSEPRFQFPTDEEGRNIILREYTKTLRDVEKKLSNSFEKIPEAQLVVERVQHYREENAPMAHYHPAPLDRSRKGTCFINLRDTSTHNKINYKALAYHEGTPGHHFQISVAQVRQDKIKLNYCLELKGVDIFRRLLVFNAYAEGWALYVERLADELGWYENKYEKLGFLCYELWRACRLVLDTGIHGSEYRWTREEAIEYLLANSDKNEPDVIAEVERYVVIPGQACSYKIGQLKIIELREKAQKQLGSKYSLKEFHSAVLNSGALPLTIFENVIDEWIEKRKQQP
;
A
#
# COMPACT_ATOMS: atom_id res chain seq x y z
N MET A 1 10.33 4.34 -18.20
CA MET A 1 10.98 3.03 -17.97
C MET A 1 10.48 2.08 -19.03
N THR A 2 11.36 1.24 -19.57
CA THR A 2 11.01 0.16 -20.50
C THR A 2 10.47 -1.05 -19.71
N PRO A 3 9.70 -1.97 -20.33
CA PRO A 3 9.25 -3.19 -19.66
C PRO A 3 10.40 -4.00 -19.05
N ARG A 4 11.53 -4.08 -19.75
CA ARG A 4 12.74 -4.76 -19.26
C ARG A 4 13.30 -4.13 -17.98
N GLU A 5 13.41 -2.81 -17.93
CA GLU A 5 13.88 -2.11 -16.72
C GLU A 5 12.97 -2.36 -15.52
N ILE A 6 11.65 -2.39 -15.76
CA ILE A 6 10.64 -2.67 -14.71
C ILE A 6 10.73 -4.14 -14.26
N HIS A 7 10.92 -5.07 -15.19
CA HIS A 7 11.07 -6.50 -14.89
C HIS A 7 12.32 -6.75 -14.03
N GLU A 8 13.47 -6.23 -14.46
CA GLU A 8 14.75 -6.34 -13.73
C GLU A 8 14.68 -5.69 -12.34
N LEU A 9 13.99 -4.55 -12.22
CA LEU A 9 13.71 -3.91 -10.93
C LEU A 9 12.82 -4.78 -10.05
N GLY A 10 11.78 -5.39 -10.62
CA GLY A 10 10.89 -6.33 -9.93
C GLY A 10 11.65 -7.51 -9.34
N LEU A 11 12.51 -8.15 -10.14
CA LEU A 11 13.34 -9.26 -9.68
C LEU A 11 14.27 -8.86 -8.52
N LYS A 12 14.87 -7.67 -8.59
CA LYS A 12 15.72 -7.14 -7.50
C LYS A 12 14.92 -6.89 -6.22
N GLU A 13 13.74 -6.29 -6.32
CA GLU A 13 12.89 -6.05 -5.16
C GLU A 13 12.35 -7.34 -4.55
N VAL A 14 11.96 -8.32 -5.38
CA VAL A 14 11.57 -9.65 -4.92
C VAL A 14 12.69 -10.28 -4.10
N GLU A 15 13.92 -10.28 -4.60
CA GLU A 15 15.03 -10.89 -3.85
C GLU A 15 15.37 -10.11 -2.57
N ARG A 16 15.36 -8.77 -2.62
CA ARG A 16 15.57 -7.93 -1.43
C ARG A 16 14.58 -8.26 -0.31
N ILE A 17 13.30 -8.37 -0.65
CA ILE A 17 12.23 -8.66 0.32
C ILE A 17 12.32 -10.10 0.80
N LYS A 18 12.66 -11.06 -0.07
CA LYS A 18 12.91 -12.46 0.33
C LYS A 18 14.05 -12.54 1.34
N CYS A 19 15.14 -11.78 1.17
CA CYS A 19 16.21 -11.70 2.15
C CYS A 19 15.73 -11.18 3.51
N GLU A 20 14.95 -10.09 3.55
CA GLU A 20 14.36 -9.60 4.81
C GLU A 20 13.47 -10.66 5.49
N ILE A 21 12.66 -11.38 4.72
CA ILE A 21 11.80 -12.46 5.23
C ILE A 21 12.65 -13.62 5.78
N ARG A 22 13.71 -14.02 5.06
CA ARG A 22 14.63 -15.08 5.53
C ARG A 22 15.30 -14.68 6.84
N GLU A 23 15.83 -13.47 6.93
CA GLU A 23 16.45 -12.94 8.16
C GLU A 23 15.48 -12.99 9.36
N LEU A 24 14.21 -12.68 9.12
CA LEU A 24 13.16 -12.63 10.14
C LEU A 24 12.72 -14.02 10.65
N LEU A 25 12.75 -15.03 9.77
CA LEU A 25 12.09 -16.31 10.01
C LEU A 25 13.02 -17.51 10.11
N GLN A 26 14.24 -17.46 9.56
CA GLN A 26 15.11 -18.63 9.42
C GLN A 26 15.44 -19.35 10.73
N SER A 27 15.39 -18.67 11.87
CA SER A 27 15.62 -19.28 13.19
C SER A 27 14.49 -20.20 13.65
N GLU A 28 13.26 -19.96 13.18
CA GLU A 28 12.07 -20.76 13.52
C GLU A 28 11.59 -21.61 12.35
N TYR A 29 11.86 -21.18 11.12
CA TYR A 29 11.46 -21.83 9.87
C TYR A 29 12.63 -21.90 8.89
N PRO A 30 13.63 -22.78 9.12
CA PRO A 30 14.81 -22.90 8.26
C PRO A 30 14.50 -23.12 6.77
N GLU A 31 13.36 -23.74 6.47
CA GLU A 31 12.84 -24.05 5.14
C GLU A 31 12.53 -22.80 4.30
N ILE A 32 12.46 -21.62 4.93
CA ILE A 32 12.32 -20.34 4.22
C ILE A 32 13.57 -20.02 3.37
N ASN A 33 14.71 -20.64 3.67
CA ASN A 33 15.94 -20.48 2.89
C ASN A 33 15.94 -21.27 1.58
N ASN A 34 14.96 -22.17 1.36
CA ASN A 34 14.84 -22.91 0.12
C ASN A 34 13.89 -22.20 -0.86
N ASP A 35 14.45 -21.65 -1.93
CA ASP A 35 13.69 -20.92 -2.95
C ASP A 35 12.57 -21.74 -3.61
N LYS A 36 12.77 -23.06 -3.77
CA LYS A 36 11.76 -23.93 -4.38
C LYS A 36 10.51 -24.08 -3.52
N THR A 37 10.65 -23.93 -2.20
CA THR A 37 9.56 -24.09 -1.24
C THR A 37 9.15 -22.77 -0.60
N PHE A 38 9.77 -21.64 -0.96
CA PHE A 38 9.61 -20.35 -0.28
C PHE A 38 8.13 -19.95 -0.07
N GLY A 39 7.35 -19.82 -1.15
CA GLY A 39 5.93 -19.47 -1.06
C GLY A 39 5.09 -20.54 -0.34
N GLY A 40 5.45 -21.82 -0.49
CA GLY A 40 4.82 -22.91 0.25
C GLY A 40 5.06 -22.82 1.76
N THR A 41 6.28 -22.45 2.17
CA THR A 41 6.65 -22.21 3.56
C THR A 41 5.88 -21.01 4.12
N LEU A 42 5.77 -19.90 3.37
CA LEU A 42 4.96 -18.74 3.79
C LEU A 42 3.49 -19.13 4.00
N ARG A 43 2.88 -19.83 3.04
CA ARG A 43 1.50 -20.33 3.17
C ARG A 43 1.33 -21.18 4.43
N LYS A 44 2.26 -22.11 4.69
CA LYS A 44 2.23 -22.97 5.87
C LYS A 44 2.27 -22.15 7.17
N ILE A 45 3.17 -21.18 7.27
CA ILE A 45 3.27 -20.28 8.44
C ILE A 45 1.97 -19.51 8.62
N CYS A 46 1.46 -18.87 7.56
CA CYS A 46 0.24 -18.08 7.63
C CYS A 46 -0.99 -18.92 8.00
N SER A 47 -0.99 -20.22 7.68
CA SER A 47 -2.08 -21.16 7.98
C SER A 47 -2.04 -21.74 9.40
N GLU A 48 -1.03 -21.42 10.23
CA GLU A 48 -0.97 -21.95 11.59
C GLU A 48 -2.16 -21.47 12.43
N PRO A 49 -2.78 -22.34 13.25
CA PRO A 49 -3.99 -22.00 14.01
C PRO A 49 -3.89 -20.72 14.86
N ARG A 50 -2.70 -20.41 15.39
CA ARG A 50 -2.47 -19.18 16.18
C ARG A 50 -2.68 -17.89 15.38
N PHE A 51 -2.47 -17.92 14.07
CA PHE A 51 -2.61 -16.78 13.17
C PHE A 51 -3.97 -16.70 12.48
N GLN A 52 -4.80 -17.73 12.61
CA GLN A 52 -6.11 -17.76 11.99
C GLN A 52 -7.15 -17.02 12.85
N PHE A 53 -8.08 -16.35 12.17
CA PHE A 53 -9.32 -15.89 12.79
C PHE A 53 -10.35 -17.04 12.79
N PRO A 54 -11.32 -17.05 13.71
CA PRO A 54 -12.46 -17.97 13.62
C PRO A 54 -13.20 -17.80 12.28
N THR A 55 -13.84 -18.88 11.80
CA THR A 55 -14.53 -18.90 10.50
C THR A 55 -16.04 -18.68 10.56
N ASP A 56 -16.54 -18.34 11.74
CA ASP A 56 -17.94 -18.06 12.02
C ASP A 56 -18.25 -16.55 12.02
N GLU A 57 -19.49 -16.20 12.33
CA GLU A 57 -19.92 -14.80 12.41
C GLU A 57 -19.19 -14.03 13.52
N GLU A 58 -18.78 -14.70 14.59
CA GLU A 58 -17.96 -14.06 15.63
C GLU A 58 -16.56 -13.75 15.09
N GLY A 59 -15.98 -14.62 14.26
CA GLY A 59 -14.76 -14.36 13.52
C GLY A 59 -14.83 -13.09 12.66
N ARG A 60 -15.95 -12.90 11.94
CA ARG A 60 -16.18 -11.67 11.17
C ARG A 60 -16.18 -10.43 12.06
N ASN A 61 -16.86 -10.50 13.20
CA ASN A 61 -16.90 -9.39 14.17
C ASN A 61 -15.52 -9.12 14.79
N ILE A 62 -14.75 -10.17 15.11
CA ILE A 62 -13.38 -10.04 15.60
C ILE A 62 -12.52 -9.29 14.59
N ILE A 63 -12.57 -9.67 13.30
CA ILE A 63 -11.78 -9.03 12.25
C ILE A 63 -12.13 -7.53 12.16
N LEU A 64 -13.40 -7.16 12.08
CA LEU A 64 -13.81 -5.74 12.04
C LEU A 64 -13.34 -4.96 13.26
N ARG A 65 -13.38 -5.57 14.46
CA ARG A 65 -12.88 -4.95 15.71
C ARG A 65 -11.37 -4.75 15.67
N GLU A 66 -10.60 -5.72 15.19
CA GLU A 66 -9.13 -5.63 15.10
C GLU A 66 -8.70 -4.54 14.10
N TYR A 67 -9.33 -4.45 12.93
CA TYR A 67 -9.10 -3.34 11.99
C TYR A 67 -9.43 -1.98 12.62
N THR A 68 -10.61 -1.86 13.25
CA THR A 68 -11.04 -0.62 13.90
C THR A 68 -10.07 -0.20 15.01
N LYS A 69 -9.65 -1.15 15.85
CA LYS A 69 -8.69 -0.92 16.94
C LYS A 69 -7.34 -0.45 16.39
N THR A 70 -6.81 -1.14 15.39
CA THR A 70 -5.54 -0.83 14.75
C THR A 70 -5.51 0.59 14.20
N LEU A 71 -6.57 1.01 13.51
CA LEU A 71 -6.68 2.36 12.96
C LEU A 71 -6.77 3.43 14.05
N ARG A 72 -7.56 3.20 15.11
CA ARG A 72 -7.65 4.11 16.27
C ARG A 72 -6.33 4.24 17.02
N ASP A 73 -5.55 3.17 17.11
CA ASP A 73 -4.26 3.21 17.80
C ASP A 73 -3.19 3.96 17.00
N VAL A 74 -3.25 3.89 15.66
CA VAL A 74 -2.39 4.71 14.79
C VAL A 74 -2.76 6.18 14.85
N GLU A 75 -4.04 6.55 14.91
CA GLU A 75 -4.48 7.96 15.01
C GLU A 75 -3.79 8.72 16.15
N LYS A 76 -3.53 8.04 17.27
CA LYS A 76 -2.82 8.61 18.45
C LYS A 76 -1.33 8.88 18.20
N LYS A 77 -0.74 8.26 17.18
CA LYS A 77 0.69 8.30 16.86
C LYS A 77 1.01 9.16 15.63
N LEU A 78 -0.01 9.55 14.85
CA LEU A 78 0.17 10.29 13.58
C LEU A 78 0.93 11.60 13.72
N SER A 79 0.74 12.32 14.83
CA SER A 79 1.41 13.60 15.08
C SER A 79 2.92 13.48 15.12
N ASN A 80 3.49 12.27 15.26
CA ASN A 80 4.93 12.03 15.23
C ASN A 80 5.52 12.15 13.82
N SER A 81 4.70 11.87 12.79
CA SER A 81 5.17 11.79 11.39
C SER A 81 4.38 12.69 10.43
N PHE A 82 3.29 13.32 10.85
CA PHE A 82 2.46 14.18 10.01
C PHE A 82 2.19 15.53 10.69
N GLU A 83 2.27 16.63 9.94
CA GLU A 83 1.96 17.97 10.48
C GLU A 83 0.46 18.21 10.64
N LYS A 84 -0.33 17.70 9.68
CA LYS A 84 -1.77 17.90 9.63
C LYS A 84 -2.46 16.56 9.50
N ILE A 85 -3.37 16.31 10.42
CA ILE A 85 -4.23 15.13 10.43
C ILE A 85 -5.60 15.57 9.87
N PRO A 86 -6.15 14.88 8.86
CA PRO A 86 -7.45 15.24 8.31
C PRO A 86 -8.56 15.03 9.35
N GLU A 87 -9.54 15.92 9.36
CA GLU A 87 -10.72 15.81 10.25
C GLU A 87 -11.74 14.76 9.78
N ALA A 88 -11.62 14.29 8.53
CA ALA A 88 -12.53 13.30 7.98
C ALA A 88 -12.46 12.03 8.83
N GLN A 89 -13.63 11.50 9.21
CA GLN A 89 -13.70 10.29 10.00
C GLN A 89 -13.69 9.05 9.11
N LEU A 90 -13.12 7.97 9.63
CA LEU A 90 -13.11 6.65 9.02
C LEU A 90 -13.99 5.68 9.82
N VAL A 91 -14.72 4.82 9.11
CA VAL A 91 -15.40 3.65 9.68
C VAL A 91 -14.93 2.39 8.95
N VAL A 92 -14.86 1.27 9.67
CA VAL A 92 -14.58 -0.05 9.10
C VAL A 92 -15.89 -0.81 8.99
N GLU A 93 -16.23 -1.29 7.80
CA GLU A 93 -17.48 -2.01 7.55
C GLU A 93 -17.23 -3.28 6.72
N ARG A 94 -18.12 -4.26 6.87
CA ARG A 94 -18.13 -5.43 5.98
C ARG A 94 -18.65 -5.02 4.59
N VAL A 95 -18.05 -5.56 3.54
CA VAL A 95 -18.63 -5.50 2.19
C VAL A 95 -20.04 -6.10 2.20
N GLN A 96 -20.99 -5.45 1.53
CA GLN A 96 -22.36 -5.95 1.47
C GLN A 96 -22.41 -7.32 0.77
N HIS A 97 -23.26 -8.23 1.26
CA HIS A 97 -23.34 -9.63 0.77
C HIS A 97 -23.55 -9.74 -0.75
N TYR A 98 -24.28 -8.83 -1.38
CA TYR A 98 -24.50 -8.87 -2.83
C TYR A 98 -23.29 -8.39 -3.66
N ARG A 99 -22.24 -7.87 -3.02
CA ARG A 99 -21.01 -7.35 -3.66
C ARG A 99 -19.77 -8.18 -3.33
N GLU A 100 -19.81 -8.99 -2.27
CA GLU A 100 -18.63 -9.63 -1.69
C GLU A 100 -17.97 -10.67 -2.61
N GLU A 101 -18.68 -11.20 -3.60
CA GLU A 101 -18.11 -12.12 -4.59
C GLU A 101 -17.10 -11.44 -5.55
N ASN A 102 -17.35 -10.17 -5.90
CA ASN A 102 -16.53 -9.42 -6.87
C ASN A 102 -15.68 -8.33 -6.19
N ALA A 103 -15.72 -8.22 -4.86
CA ALA A 103 -14.99 -7.21 -4.12
C ALA A 103 -13.58 -7.69 -3.78
N PRO A 104 -12.56 -6.80 -3.82
CA PRO A 104 -11.25 -7.11 -3.29
C PRO A 104 -11.33 -7.35 -1.77
N MET A 105 -10.29 -7.97 -1.23
CA MET A 105 -10.22 -8.32 0.20
C MET A 105 -10.43 -7.13 1.14
N ALA A 106 -9.95 -5.95 0.75
CA ALA A 106 -10.35 -4.68 1.33
C ALA A 106 -10.33 -3.59 0.24
N HIS A 107 -11.06 -2.50 0.48
CA HIS A 107 -10.97 -1.28 -0.31
C HIS A 107 -11.48 -0.07 0.47
N TYR A 108 -10.90 1.10 0.20
CA TYR A 108 -11.36 2.36 0.74
C TYR A 108 -12.40 3.03 -0.17
N HIS A 109 -13.43 3.59 0.46
CA HIS A 109 -14.41 4.44 -0.17
C HIS A 109 -14.40 5.84 0.47
N PRO A 110 -14.09 6.92 -0.28
CA PRO A 110 -13.96 8.25 0.28
C PRO A 110 -15.28 8.83 0.79
N ALA A 111 -15.19 9.68 1.81
CA ALA A 111 -16.31 10.52 2.22
C ALA A 111 -16.73 11.43 1.04
N PRO A 112 -18.03 11.72 0.87
CA PRO A 112 -18.48 12.78 -0.01
C PRO A 112 -17.88 14.14 0.39
N LEU A 113 -17.74 15.06 -0.56
CA LEU A 113 -17.16 16.39 -0.30
C LEU A 113 -17.96 17.20 0.73
N ASP A 114 -19.28 16.99 0.78
CA ASP A 114 -20.18 17.62 1.77
C ASP A 114 -20.10 16.98 3.16
N ARG A 115 -19.31 15.91 3.31
CA ARG A 115 -19.12 15.13 4.55
C ARG A 115 -20.42 14.59 5.17
N SER A 116 -21.46 14.40 4.36
CA SER A 116 -22.73 13.78 4.77
C SER A 116 -22.56 12.38 5.37
N ARG A 117 -21.48 11.68 5.04
CA ARG A 117 -21.09 10.40 5.64
C ARG A 117 -19.57 10.28 5.77
N LYS A 118 -19.14 9.35 6.63
CA LYS A 118 -17.73 9.00 6.86
C LYS A 118 -17.12 8.34 5.63
N GLY A 119 -15.79 8.37 5.53
CA GLY A 119 -15.07 7.47 4.66
C GLY A 119 -15.18 6.05 5.21
N THR A 120 -15.22 5.05 4.35
CA THR A 120 -15.41 3.65 4.74
C THR A 120 -14.27 2.79 4.24
N CYS A 121 -13.58 2.12 5.16
CA CYS A 121 -12.71 1.00 4.84
C CYS A 121 -13.56 -0.27 4.82
N PHE A 122 -13.83 -0.79 3.63
CA PHE A 122 -14.61 -2.01 3.47
C PHE A 122 -13.70 -3.23 3.56
N ILE A 123 -14.07 -4.20 4.39
CA ILE A 123 -13.40 -5.50 4.52
C ILE A 123 -14.30 -6.58 3.94
N ASN A 124 -13.80 -7.35 2.98
CA ASN A 124 -14.53 -8.47 2.40
C ASN A 124 -14.42 -9.69 3.32
N LEU A 125 -15.52 -10.06 3.96
CA LEU A 125 -15.60 -11.17 4.91
C LEU A 125 -16.48 -12.32 4.41
N ARG A 126 -16.58 -12.48 3.08
CA ARG A 126 -17.23 -13.64 2.43
C ARG A 126 -16.63 -14.93 2.99
N ASP A 127 -15.31 -15.01 2.91
CA ASP A 127 -14.48 -16.06 3.49
C ASP A 127 -13.49 -15.42 4.45
N THR A 128 -13.61 -15.70 5.74
CA THR A 128 -12.70 -15.17 6.77
C THR A 128 -11.36 -15.87 6.77
N SER A 129 -11.22 -17.04 6.14
CA SER A 129 -9.95 -17.78 6.07
C SER A 129 -8.91 -17.07 5.19
N THR A 130 -9.36 -16.15 4.32
CA THR A 130 -8.47 -15.26 3.56
C THR A 130 -7.86 -14.16 4.43
N HIS A 131 -8.37 -13.97 5.66
CA HIS A 131 -7.85 -13.02 6.64
C HIS A 131 -7.06 -13.76 7.70
N ASN A 132 -5.87 -13.25 8.02
CA ASN A 132 -5.05 -13.78 9.08
C ASN A 132 -4.47 -12.64 9.94
N LYS A 133 -4.06 -12.99 11.15
CA LYS A 133 -3.51 -12.05 12.14
C LYS A 133 -2.13 -11.50 11.76
N ILE A 134 -1.46 -12.11 10.78
CA ILE A 134 -0.15 -11.68 10.28
C ILE A 134 -0.31 -10.45 9.38
N ASN A 135 -1.23 -10.52 8.41
CA ASN A 135 -1.30 -9.56 7.30
C ASN A 135 -2.23 -8.37 7.57
N TYR A 136 -3.22 -8.50 8.43
CA TYR A 136 -4.34 -7.55 8.48
C TYR A 136 -3.93 -6.09 8.80
N LYS A 137 -2.91 -5.88 9.65
CA LYS A 137 -2.46 -4.52 10.04
C LYS A 137 -1.92 -3.73 8.85
N ALA A 138 -1.11 -4.36 8.00
CA ALA A 138 -0.58 -3.73 6.80
C ALA A 138 -1.72 -3.28 5.86
N LEU A 139 -2.75 -4.11 5.68
CA LEU A 139 -3.93 -3.74 4.90
C LEU A 139 -4.76 -2.64 5.58
N ALA A 140 -4.84 -2.63 6.91
CA ALA A 140 -5.50 -1.57 7.65
C ALA A 140 -4.80 -0.22 7.39
N TYR A 141 -3.47 -0.17 7.47
CA TYR A 141 -2.70 1.04 7.19
C TYR A 141 -2.83 1.49 5.74
N HIS A 142 -2.84 0.53 4.80
CA HIS A 142 -3.00 0.77 3.36
C HIS A 142 -4.33 1.45 3.01
N GLU A 143 -5.45 0.88 3.44
CA GLU A 143 -6.78 1.38 3.11
C GLU A 143 -7.21 2.56 4.00
N GLY A 144 -6.80 2.52 5.26
CA GLY A 144 -7.17 3.50 6.25
C GLY A 144 -6.12 4.58 6.41
N THR A 145 -5.64 4.70 7.65
CA THR A 145 -4.79 5.80 8.09
C THR A 145 -3.41 5.26 8.46
N PRO A 146 -2.30 5.81 7.91
CA PRO A 146 -2.21 7.00 7.05
C PRO A 146 -2.23 6.73 5.54
N GLY A 147 -2.79 5.62 5.07
CA GLY A 147 -2.90 5.29 3.64
C GLY A 147 -4.00 6.04 2.89
N HIS A 148 -4.84 5.33 2.14
CA HIS A 148 -5.82 5.93 1.23
C HIS A 148 -6.78 6.90 1.92
N HIS A 149 -7.34 6.53 3.08
CA HIS A 149 -8.21 7.44 3.81
C HIS A 149 -7.52 8.75 4.11
N PHE A 150 -6.31 8.71 4.65
CA PHE A 150 -5.58 9.91 5.04
C PHE A 150 -5.20 10.75 3.81
N GLN A 151 -4.65 10.13 2.77
CA GLN A 151 -4.23 10.81 1.54
C GLN A 151 -5.40 11.51 0.85
N ILE A 152 -6.51 10.80 0.65
CA ILE A 152 -7.69 11.36 0.00
C ILE A 152 -8.33 12.42 0.90
N SER A 153 -8.39 12.18 2.21
CA SER A 153 -9.00 13.15 3.14
C SER A 153 -8.19 14.43 3.26
N VAL A 154 -6.85 14.38 3.24
CA VAL A 154 -6.01 15.59 3.17
C VAL A 154 -6.28 16.35 1.87
N ALA A 155 -6.42 15.62 0.76
CA ALA A 155 -6.82 16.17 -0.52
C ALA A 155 -8.29 16.63 -0.58
N GLN A 156 -9.13 16.37 0.44
CA GLN A 156 -10.54 16.82 0.57
C GLN A 156 -10.71 17.99 1.58
N VAL A 157 -9.96 18.02 2.69
CA VAL A 157 -10.11 19.00 3.78
C VAL A 157 -9.64 20.42 3.41
N ARG A 158 -8.72 20.55 2.47
CA ARG A 158 -8.20 21.87 2.06
C ARG A 158 -9.20 22.71 1.22
N GLN A 159 -10.49 22.36 1.19
CA GLN A 159 -11.61 23.15 0.61
C GLN A 159 -12.01 24.25 1.55
N ASP A 160 -11.84 24.02 2.86
CA ASP A 160 -12.69 24.75 3.78
C ASP A 160 -11.95 25.88 4.52
N LYS A 161 -10.61 25.85 4.68
CA LYS A 161 -9.92 26.74 5.66
C LYS A 161 -8.49 27.23 5.37
N ILE A 162 -7.99 27.27 4.13
CA ILE A 162 -6.61 27.74 3.87
C ILE A 162 -6.55 28.72 2.67
N LYS A 163 -6.25 30.01 2.94
CA LYS A 163 -5.79 31.03 1.97
C LYS A 163 -4.39 30.74 1.42
N LEU A 164 -4.12 29.49 1.08
CA LEU A 164 -2.87 29.00 0.47
C LEU A 164 -3.23 27.89 -0.54
N ASN A 165 -3.66 28.32 -1.73
CA ASN A 165 -3.41 27.81 -3.09
C ASN A 165 -3.20 26.31 -3.39
N TYR A 166 -3.49 25.34 -2.52
CA TYR A 166 -3.38 23.92 -2.87
C TYR A 166 -4.38 23.10 -2.08
N CYS A 167 -5.58 22.99 -2.64
CA CYS A 167 -5.95 21.78 -3.38
C CYS A 167 -7.39 21.92 -3.90
N LEU A 168 -8.11 22.95 -3.48
CA LEU A 168 -9.53 22.78 -3.30
C LEU A 168 -10.30 24.13 -3.34
N GLU A 169 -9.56 25.25 -3.23
CA GLU A 169 -9.89 26.57 -3.78
C GLU A 169 -8.95 26.99 -4.94
N LEU A 170 -8.57 26.08 -5.85
CA LEU A 170 -7.81 26.50 -7.04
C LEU A 170 -8.72 27.19 -8.06
N LYS A 171 -8.91 28.51 -7.95
CA LYS A 171 -9.29 29.31 -9.13
C LYS A 171 -8.17 29.14 -10.17
N GLY A 172 -8.50 28.53 -11.32
CA GLY A 172 -7.56 28.28 -12.42
C GLY A 172 -7.02 26.84 -12.55
N VAL A 173 -7.51 25.88 -11.74
CA VAL A 173 -7.25 24.45 -11.98
C VAL A 173 -8.55 23.71 -12.22
N ASP A 174 -8.66 23.11 -13.40
CA ASP A 174 -9.86 22.48 -13.91
C ASP A 174 -10.32 21.28 -13.06
N ILE A 175 -11.63 20.99 -13.14
CA ILE A 175 -12.30 19.93 -12.37
C ILE A 175 -11.68 18.54 -12.59
N PHE A 176 -11.08 18.28 -13.76
CA PHE A 176 -10.46 17.00 -14.05
C PHE A 176 -9.25 16.72 -13.13
N ARG A 177 -8.41 17.71 -12.80
CA ARG A 177 -7.26 17.49 -11.90
C ARG A 177 -7.67 17.17 -10.45
N ARG A 178 -8.93 17.44 -10.10
CA ARG A 178 -9.51 17.18 -8.77
C ARG A 178 -10.12 15.77 -8.67
N LEU A 179 -10.49 15.18 -9.80
CA LEU A 179 -11.15 13.87 -9.87
C LEU A 179 -10.25 12.77 -10.44
N LEU A 180 -9.18 13.13 -11.16
CA LEU A 180 -8.26 12.17 -11.74
C LEU A 180 -7.45 11.48 -10.65
N VAL A 181 -7.57 10.16 -10.62
CA VAL A 181 -6.77 9.28 -9.78
C VAL A 181 -5.54 8.86 -10.58
N PHE A 182 -4.37 9.30 -10.14
CA PHE A 182 -3.10 8.79 -10.65
C PHE A 182 -2.72 7.54 -9.86
N ASN A 183 -3.03 6.38 -10.43
CA ASN A 183 -2.88 5.07 -9.78
C ASN A 183 -1.49 4.89 -9.13
N ALA A 184 -0.40 5.26 -9.82
CA ALA A 184 0.95 5.14 -9.28
C ALA A 184 1.21 6.05 -8.06
N TYR A 185 0.63 7.26 -8.03
CA TYR A 185 0.74 8.11 -6.85
C TYR A 185 -0.07 7.55 -5.68
N ALA A 186 -1.34 7.21 -5.91
CA ALA A 186 -2.26 6.78 -4.85
C ALA A 186 -1.82 5.44 -4.23
N GLU A 187 -1.56 4.44 -5.07
CA GLU A 187 -1.09 3.13 -4.62
C GLU A 187 0.34 3.17 -4.09
N GLY A 188 1.18 4.02 -4.71
CA GLY A 188 2.53 4.26 -4.24
C GLY A 188 2.56 4.84 -2.83
N TRP A 189 1.66 5.78 -2.53
CA TRP A 189 1.49 6.34 -1.20
C TRP A 189 1.05 5.28 -0.19
N ALA A 190 0.01 4.50 -0.51
CA ALA A 190 -0.50 3.47 0.37
C ALA A 190 0.57 2.40 0.69
N LEU A 191 1.33 1.98 -0.32
CA LEU A 191 2.43 1.04 -0.12
C LEU A 191 3.65 1.68 0.59
N TYR A 192 3.88 2.98 0.39
CA TYR A 192 4.90 3.74 1.11
C TYR A 192 4.60 3.77 2.61
N VAL A 193 3.35 4.01 3.00
CA VAL A 193 3.00 4.08 4.42
C VAL A 193 3.05 2.73 5.13
N GLU A 194 2.86 1.62 4.42
CA GLU A 194 3.06 0.28 4.98
C GLU A 194 4.51 0.06 5.42
N ARG A 195 5.49 0.53 4.62
CA ARG A 195 6.91 0.52 4.99
C ARG A 195 7.23 1.54 6.07
N LEU A 196 6.65 2.75 5.99
CA LEU A 196 6.79 3.76 7.04
C LEU A 196 6.29 3.25 8.41
N ALA A 197 5.23 2.44 8.45
CA ALA A 197 4.73 1.85 9.68
C ALA A 197 5.77 0.94 10.35
N ASP A 198 6.56 0.19 9.57
CA ASP A 198 7.70 -0.59 10.09
C ASP A 198 8.80 0.32 10.64
N GLU A 199 9.19 1.36 9.88
CA GLU A 199 10.21 2.34 10.31
C GLU A 199 9.83 3.08 11.60
N LEU A 200 8.52 3.28 11.83
CA LEU A 200 7.98 3.91 13.03
C LEU A 200 7.67 2.92 14.16
N GLY A 201 7.95 1.62 13.97
CA GLY A 201 7.75 0.58 14.99
C GLY A 201 6.29 0.27 15.30
N TRP A 202 5.39 0.38 14.31
CA TRP A 202 3.95 0.10 14.49
C TRP A 202 3.60 -1.37 14.33
N TYR A 203 4.51 -2.18 13.79
CA TYR A 203 4.43 -3.63 13.86
C TYR A 203 5.14 -4.09 15.14
N GLU A 204 4.37 -4.61 16.08
CA GLU A 204 4.81 -4.84 17.46
C GLU A 204 5.61 -6.14 17.61
N ASN A 205 5.49 -7.03 16.62
CA ASN A 205 6.20 -8.29 16.59
C ASN A 205 6.60 -8.65 15.16
N LYS A 206 7.50 -9.63 15.05
CA LYS A 206 8.03 -10.06 13.78
C LYS A 206 6.98 -10.64 12.82
N TYR A 207 5.88 -11.23 13.30
CA TYR A 207 4.86 -11.76 12.40
C TYR A 207 3.98 -10.65 11.81
N GLU A 208 3.78 -9.55 12.53
CA GLU A 208 3.15 -8.37 11.94
C GLU A 208 4.04 -7.73 10.86
N LYS A 209 5.35 -7.65 11.12
CA LYS A 209 6.34 -7.24 10.10
C LYS A 209 6.36 -8.20 8.91
N LEU A 210 6.25 -9.51 9.16
CA LEU A 210 6.12 -10.51 8.09
C LEU A 210 4.93 -10.21 7.20
N GLY A 211 3.77 -9.86 7.76
CA GLY A 211 2.58 -9.62 6.94
C GLY A 211 2.69 -8.41 6.03
N PHE A 212 3.34 -7.36 6.51
CA PHE A 212 3.77 -6.26 5.67
C PHE A 212 4.71 -6.73 4.54
N LEU A 213 5.77 -7.48 4.86
CA LEU A 213 6.72 -7.98 3.85
C LEU A 213 6.05 -8.91 2.83
N CYS A 214 5.08 -9.74 3.23
CA CYS A 214 4.30 -10.58 2.33
C CYS A 214 3.51 -9.73 1.32
N TYR A 215 2.90 -8.62 1.76
CA TYR A 215 2.23 -7.72 0.84
C TYR A 215 3.17 -6.92 -0.03
N GLU A 216 4.30 -6.46 0.49
CA GLU A 216 5.30 -5.79 -0.32
C GLU A 216 5.86 -6.74 -1.38
N LEU A 217 6.14 -7.99 -1.02
CA LEU A 217 6.59 -9.03 -1.94
C LEU A 217 5.55 -9.28 -3.04
N TRP A 218 4.26 -9.33 -2.67
CA TRP A 218 3.17 -9.42 -3.64
C TRP A 218 3.19 -8.27 -4.65
N ARG A 219 3.38 -7.03 -4.19
CA ARG A 219 3.46 -5.85 -5.08
C ARG A 219 4.77 -5.79 -5.87
N ALA A 220 5.87 -6.36 -5.36
CA ALA A 220 7.10 -6.51 -6.14
C ALA A 220 6.94 -7.56 -7.26
N CYS A 221 6.30 -8.69 -6.97
CA CYS A 221 5.97 -9.71 -7.97
C CYS A 221 5.12 -9.16 -9.11
N ARG A 222 4.21 -8.20 -8.83
CA ARG A 222 3.41 -7.53 -9.86
C ARG A 222 4.25 -6.84 -10.95
N LEU A 223 5.43 -6.31 -10.61
CA LEU A 223 6.35 -5.74 -11.62
C LEU A 223 6.81 -6.81 -12.60
N VAL A 224 7.21 -7.98 -12.07
CA VAL A 224 7.73 -9.11 -12.84
C VAL A 224 6.62 -9.77 -13.66
N LEU A 225 5.44 -9.98 -13.06
CA LEU A 225 4.30 -10.62 -13.70
C LEU A 225 3.73 -9.80 -14.86
N ASP A 226 3.45 -8.51 -14.63
CA ASP A 226 2.84 -7.66 -15.65
C ASP A 226 3.76 -7.49 -16.86
N THR A 227 5.05 -7.26 -16.62
CA THR A 227 6.06 -7.20 -17.69
C THR A 227 6.38 -8.57 -18.29
N GLY A 228 6.29 -9.65 -17.52
CA GLY A 228 6.48 -11.02 -18.01
C GLY A 228 5.39 -11.41 -19.00
N ILE A 229 4.13 -11.13 -18.67
CA ILE A 229 2.96 -11.43 -19.51
C ILE A 229 2.95 -10.52 -20.75
N HIS A 230 3.07 -9.20 -20.55
CA HIS A 230 2.81 -8.21 -21.61
C HIS A 230 4.07 -7.74 -22.35
N GLY A 231 5.26 -7.96 -21.78
CA GLY A 231 6.53 -7.59 -22.40
C GLY A 231 6.85 -8.50 -23.57
N SER A 232 7.07 -7.89 -24.74
CA SER A 232 7.34 -8.63 -25.99
C SER A 232 8.58 -9.53 -25.94
N GLU A 233 9.49 -9.26 -25.00
CA GLU A 233 10.72 -10.03 -24.74
C GLU A 233 10.48 -11.30 -23.91
N TYR A 234 9.44 -11.33 -23.06
CA TYR A 234 9.21 -12.40 -22.08
C TYR A 234 8.06 -13.32 -22.51
N ARG A 235 6.89 -12.75 -22.82
CA ARG A 235 5.70 -13.47 -23.31
C ARG A 235 5.28 -14.67 -22.44
N TRP A 236 5.31 -14.50 -21.12
CA TRP A 236 4.86 -15.52 -20.18
C TRP A 236 3.41 -15.89 -20.44
N THR A 237 3.14 -17.18 -20.38
CA THR A 237 1.80 -17.75 -20.33
C THR A 237 1.14 -17.44 -18.99
N ARG A 238 -0.20 -17.58 -18.95
CA ARG A 238 -0.98 -17.48 -17.71
C ARG A 238 -0.46 -18.45 -16.65
N GLU A 239 -0.13 -19.67 -17.06
CA GLU A 239 0.34 -20.74 -16.19
C GLU A 239 1.72 -20.43 -15.59
N GLU A 240 2.67 -19.93 -16.39
CA GLU A 240 3.98 -19.50 -15.89
C GLU A 240 3.85 -18.34 -14.88
N ALA A 241 2.94 -17.40 -15.12
CA ALA A 241 2.65 -16.32 -14.20
C ALA A 241 2.05 -16.81 -12.87
N ILE A 242 1.13 -17.80 -12.92
CA ILE A 242 0.57 -18.45 -11.72
C ILE A 242 1.66 -19.16 -10.93
N GLU A 243 2.48 -19.97 -11.60
CA GLU A 243 3.58 -20.71 -10.96
C GLU A 243 4.57 -19.76 -10.28
N TYR A 244 4.95 -18.67 -10.96
CA TYR A 244 5.83 -17.65 -10.41
C TYR A 244 5.24 -17.02 -9.14
N LEU A 245 3.97 -16.62 -9.17
CA LEU A 245 3.35 -15.95 -8.02
C LEU A 245 3.12 -16.91 -6.85
N LEU A 246 2.77 -18.18 -7.11
CA LEU A 246 2.68 -19.23 -6.09
C LEU A 246 4.03 -19.51 -5.42
N ALA A 247 5.12 -19.45 -6.16
CA ALA A 247 6.47 -19.65 -5.63
C ALA A 247 6.93 -18.49 -4.73
N ASN A 248 6.38 -17.28 -4.93
CA ASN A 248 6.84 -16.04 -4.30
C ASN A 248 5.79 -15.36 -3.40
N SER A 249 4.75 -16.06 -2.94
CA SER A 249 3.72 -15.45 -2.08
C SER A 249 3.13 -16.39 -1.04
N ASP A 250 2.48 -15.79 -0.03
CA ASP A 250 1.69 -16.47 1.01
C ASP A 250 0.25 -16.79 0.57
N LYS A 251 -0.13 -16.50 -0.69
CA LYS A 251 -1.51 -16.63 -1.17
C LYS A 251 -1.80 -18.03 -1.69
N ASN A 252 -3.06 -18.45 -1.52
CA ASN A 252 -3.55 -19.71 -2.04
C ASN A 252 -3.72 -19.65 -3.57
N GLU A 253 -3.89 -20.81 -4.20
CA GLU A 253 -4.00 -20.90 -5.66
C GLU A 253 -5.22 -20.17 -6.24
N PRO A 254 -6.43 -20.25 -5.66
CA PRO A 254 -7.58 -19.46 -6.14
C PRO A 254 -7.32 -17.96 -6.18
N ASP A 255 -6.72 -17.39 -5.13
CA ASP A 255 -6.39 -15.95 -5.05
C ASP A 255 -5.32 -15.57 -6.09
N VAL A 256 -4.31 -16.43 -6.27
CA VAL A 256 -3.27 -16.23 -7.30
C VAL A 256 -3.86 -16.24 -8.70
N ILE A 257 -4.73 -17.22 -9.00
CA ILE A 257 -5.40 -17.32 -10.31
C ILE A 257 -6.20 -16.04 -10.58
N ALA A 258 -7.05 -15.62 -9.64
CA ALA A 258 -7.90 -14.44 -9.81
C ALA A 258 -7.08 -13.17 -10.07
N GLU A 259 -5.95 -13.00 -9.37
CA GLU A 259 -5.09 -11.83 -9.55
C GLU A 259 -4.28 -11.89 -10.86
N VAL A 260 -3.77 -13.06 -11.27
CA VAL A 260 -3.09 -13.23 -12.56
C VAL A 260 -4.04 -12.95 -13.72
N GLU A 261 -5.27 -13.46 -13.67
CA GLU A 261 -6.29 -13.18 -14.70
C GLU A 261 -6.63 -11.70 -14.76
N ARG A 262 -6.65 -11.00 -13.61
CA ARG A 262 -6.79 -9.54 -13.59
C ARG A 262 -5.61 -8.85 -14.29
N TYR A 263 -4.37 -9.30 -14.06
CA TYR A 263 -3.19 -8.71 -14.71
C TYR A 263 -3.21 -8.91 -16.23
N VAL A 264 -3.77 -10.02 -16.72
CA VAL A 264 -3.93 -10.28 -18.16
C VAL A 264 -4.86 -9.24 -18.82
N VAL A 265 -5.94 -8.83 -18.15
CA VAL A 265 -6.95 -7.94 -18.75
C VAL A 265 -6.72 -6.44 -18.48
N ILE A 266 -5.81 -6.07 -17.57
CA ILE A 266 -5.50 -4.66 -17.23
C ILE A 266 -3.98 -4.40 -17.26
N PRO A 267 -3.35 -4.40 -18.44
CA PRO A 267 -1.90 -4.26 -18.58
C PRO A 267 -1.38 -2.94 -17.96
N GLY A 268 -0.29 -3.02 -17.20
CA GLY A 268 0.40 -1.88 -16.61
C GLY A 268 -0.17 -1.38 -15.28
N GLN A 269 -1.41 -1.76 -14.92
CA GLN A 269 -2.05 -1.35 -13.66
C GLN A 269 -1.27 -1.91 -12.46
N ALA A 270 -0.86 -3.18 -12.54
CA ALA A 270 -0.18 -3.86 -11.45
C ALA A 270 1.21 -3.27 -11.17
N CYS A 271 1.85 -2.67 -12.18
CA CYS A 271 3.14 -2.01 -12.04
C CYS A 271 3.09 -0.73 -11.19
N SER A 272 1.92 -0.07 -11.12
CA SER A 272 1.81 1.27 -10.53
C SER A 272 2.17 1.32 -9.05
N TYR A 273 1.82 0.28 -8.29
CA TYR A 273 1.96 0.21 -6.83
C TYR A 273 3.43 0.36 -6.43
N LYS A 274 4.27 -0.57 -6.88
CA LYS A 274 5.68 -0.64 -6.47
C LYS A 274 6.51 0.46 -7.13
N ILE A 275 6.23 0.84 -8.38
CA ILE A 275 6.88 1.99 -9.03
C ILE A 275 6.58 3.29 -8.29
N GLY A 276 5.33 3.50 -7.89
CA GLY A 276 4.92 4.65 -7.08
C GLY A 276 5.64 4.71 -5.73
N GLN A 277 5.66 3.59 -5.01
CA GLN A 277 6.33 3.49 -3.71
C GLN A 277 7.82 3.80 -3.84
N LEU A 278 8.50 3.18 -4.79
CA LEU A 278 9.93 3.37 -5.02
C LEU A 278 10.25 4.82 -5.37
N LYS A 279 9.42 5.48 -6.18
CA LYS A 279 9.60 6.92 -6.47
C LYS A 279 9.43 7.79 -5.22
N ILE A 280 8.47 7.49 -4.34
CA ILE A 280 8.34 8.24 -3.07
C ILE A 280 9.56 8.02 -2.17
N ILE A 281 10.06 6.78 -2.07
CA ILE A 281 11.26 6.46 -1.29
C ILE A 281 12.49 7.18 -1.86
N GLU A 282 12.71 7.10 -3.18
CA GLU A 282 13.79 7.79 -3.89
C GLU A 282 13.79 9.30 -3.61
N LEU A 283 12.62 9.94 -3.70
CA LEU A 283 12.47 11.37 -3.44
C LEU A 283 12.67 11.72 -1.96
N ARG A 284 12.28 10.84 -1.04
CA ARG A 284 12.53 11.00 0.39
C ARG A 284 14.03 10.95 0.69
N GLU A 285 14.74 9.97 0.14
CA GLU A 285 16.19 9.82 0.29
C GLU A 285 16.94 11.00 -0.33
N LYS A 286 16.50 11.47 -1.51
CA LYS A 286 17.00 12.69 -2.14
C LYS A 286 16.84 13.90 -1.23
N ALA A 287 15.65 14.08 -0.63
CA ALA A 287 15.39 15.16 0.31
C ALA A 287 16.26 15.07 1.57
N GLN A 288 16.37 13.89 2.17
CA GLN A 288 17.24 13.65 3.35
C GLN A 288 18.69 14.04 3.04
N LYS A 289 19.22 13.59 1.90
CA LYS A 289 20.60 13.87 1.49
C LYS A 289 20.83 15.37 1.25
N GLN A 290 19.88 16.05 0.60
CA GLN A 290 20.06 17.46 0.21
C GLN A 290 19.76 18.46 1.33
N LEU A 291 18.86 18.13 2.25
CA LEU A 291 18.47 19.02 3.35
C LEU A 291 19.27 18.74 4.63
N GLY A 292 19.83 17.53 4.80
CA GLY A 292 20.62 17.18 5.97
C GLY A 292 19.86 17.45 7.28
N SER A 293 20.43 18.27 8.16
CA SER A 293 19.78 18.66 9.42
C SER A 293 18.49 19.48 9.26
N LYS A 294 18.24 20.06 8.07
CA LYS A 294 16.99 20.75 7.77
C LYS A 294 15.86 19.80 7.33
N TYR A 295 16.16 18.52 7.12
CA TYR A 295 15.15 17.55 6.72
C TYR A 295 14.17 17.28 7.88
N SER A 296 12.88 17.35 7.57
CA SER A 296 11.80 16.94 8.47
C SER A 296 10.90 15.96 7.74
N LEU A 297 10.67 14.79 8.34
CA LEU A 297 9.75 13.78 7.81
C LEU A 297 8.33 14.34 7.70
N LYS A 298 7.90 15.17 8.66
CA LYS A 298 6.57 15.79 8.66
C LYS A 298 6.40 16.79 7.52
N GLU A 299 7.45 17.60 7.28
CA GLU A 299 7.46 18.56 6.17
C GLU A 299 7.47 17.81 4.81
N PHE A 300 8.25 16.72 4.71
CA PHE A 300 8.25 15.86 3.51
C PHE A 300 6.87 15.27 3.23
N HIS A 301 6.23 14.62 4.20
CA HIS A 301 4.87 14.10 4.02
C HIS A 301 3.87 15.20 3.65
N SER A 302 4.02 16.39 4.22
CA SER A 302 3.22 17.54 3.82
C SER A 302 3.48 17.92 2.36
N ALA A 303 4.72 18.00 1.91
CA ALA A 303 5.04 18.28 0.50
C ALA A 303 4.44 17.25 -0.46
N VAL A 304 4.47 15.96 -0.07
CA VAL A 304 3.89 14.86 -0.86
C VAL A 304 2.38 14.98 -0.96
N LEU A 305 1.69 15.16 0.17
CA LEU A 305 0.22 15.12 0.24
C LEU A 305 -0.45 16.40 -0.22
N ASN A 306 0.21 17.55 -0.05
CA ASN A 306 -0.41 18.86 -0.29
C ASN A 306 -0.68 19.15 -1.76
N SER A 307 -0.01 18.45 -2.66
CA SER A 307 -0.10 18.67 -4.10
C SER A 307 -1.20 17.84 -4.77
N GLY A 308 -1.91 17.01 -3.98
CA GLY A 308 -2.88 16.05 -4.49
C GLY A 308 -2.23 14.96 -5.35
N ALA A 309 -3.06 14.11 -5.95
CA ALA A 309 -2.56 13.08 -6.86
C ALA A 309 -2.00 13.71 -8.14
N LEU A 310 -0.78 13.31 -8.51
CA LEU A 310 -0.07 13.81 -9.69
C LEU A 310 0.59 12.67 -10.47
N PRO A 311 0.84 12.83 -11.79
CA PRO A 311 1.78 11.97 -12.49
C PRO A 311 3.15 12.01 -11.82
N LEU A 312 3.87 10.87 -11.76
CA LEU A 312 5.13 10.77 -11.04
C LEU A 312 6.20 11.78 -11.49
N THR A 313 6.21 12.16 -12.76
CA THR A 313 7.14 13.18 -13.30
C THR A 313 6.86 14.58 -12.75
N ILE A 314 5.59 14.94 -12.60
CA ILE A 314 5.18 16.23 -12.02
C ILE A 314 5.37 16.19 -10.51
N PHE A 315 5.08 15.05 -9.88
CA PHE A 315 5.32 14.83 -8.46
C PHE A 315 6.80 15.02 -8.09
N GLU A 316 7.73 14.51 -8.90
CA GLU A 316 9.17 14.72 -8.71
C GLU A 316 9.54 16.21 -8.73
N ASN A 317 9.06 16.97 -9.72
CA ASN A 317 9.31 18.42 -9.81
C ASN A 317 8.79 19.17 -8.57
N VAL A 318 7.61 18.79 -8.07
CA VAL A 318 7.03 19.39 -6.86
C VAL A 318 7.92 19.17 -5.64
N ILE A 319 8.48 17.97 -5.47
CA ILE A 319 9.39 17.68 -4.35
C ILE A 319 10.71 18.42 -4.52
N ASP A 320 11.24 18.50 -5.75
CA ASP A 320 12.47 19.25 -6.04
C ASP A 320 12.31 20.74 -5.73
N GLU A 321 11.20 21.35 -6.13
CA GLU A 321 10.91 22.73 -5.77
C GLU A 321 10.78 22.93 -4.25
N TRP A 322 10.18 21.97 -3.54
CA TRP A 322 10.08 22.02 -2.07
C TRP A 322 11.47 21.93 -1.42
N ILE A 323 12.34 21.03 -1.89
CA ILE A 323 13.73 20.92 -1.43
C ILE A 323 14.47 22.24 -1.62
N GLU A 324 14.40 22.85 -2.81
CA GLU A 324 15.07 24.12 -3.09
C GLU A 324 14.56 25.26 -2.20
N LYS A 325 13.24 25.35 -2.00
CA LYS A 325 12.65 26.32 -1.06
C LYS A 325 13.14 26.08 0.37
N ARG A 326 13.22 24.83 0.82
CA ARG A 326 13.63 24.52 2.21
C ARG A 326 15.11 24.77 2.46
N LYS A 327 15.98 24.62 1.47
CA LYS A 327 17.40 24.98 1.56
C LYS A 327 17.60 26.47 1.88
N GLN A 328 16.78 27.33 1.26
CA GLN A 328 16.83 28.78 1.40
C GLN A 328 16.24 29.30 2.71
N GLN A 329 15.35 28.52 3.34
CA GLN A 329 14.80 28.86 4.65
C GLN A 329 15.83 28.59 5.75
N PRO A 330 15.94 29.45 6.77
CA PRO A 330 16.87 29.27 7.87
C PRO A 330 16.73 27.90 8.56
#